data_AF-A0A2G9R793-F1
#
_entry.id   AF-A0A2G9R793-F1
#
_cell.length_a   1.000
_cell.length_b   1.000
_cell.length_c   1.000
_cell.angle_alpha   90.00
_cell.angle_beta   90.00
_cell.angle_gamma   90.00
#
_symmetry.space_group_name_H-M   'P 1'
#
loop_
_entity.id
_entity.type
_entity.pdbx_description
1 polymer ?
#
loop_
_entity_poly.entity_id
_entity_poly.type
_entity_poly.pdbx_seq_one_letter_code
_entity_poly.pdbx_strand_id
1 'polypeptide(L)' 'MVTTTGDVDVVEEETHFNSASAQILIREIMVYNQDLEMVKQKITDVQKKMTNVIDVLGRI' A
#
# COMPACT_ATOMS: atom_id res chain seq x y z
N MET A 1 11.00 -50.71 7.27
CA MET A 1 11.17 -49.71 6.20
C MET A 1 12.13 -48.64 6.69
N VAL A 2 13.06 -48.23 5.84
CA VAL A 2 14.15 -47.27 6.09
C VAL A 2 13.72 -45.87 5.61
N THR A 3 14.21 -44.83 6.31
CA THR A 3 14.31 -43.37 5.95
C THR A 3 12.99 -42.60 5.79
N THR A 4 12.82 -41.37 6.28
CA THR A 4 13.76 -40.23 6.26
C THR A 4 13.75 -39.42 7.56
N THR A 5 14.94 -39.21 8.12
CA THR A 5 15.30 -38.02 8.90
C THR A 5 15.05 -36.80 8.01
N GLY A 6 13.91 -36.15 8.20
CA GLY A 6 13.67 -34.81 7.71
C GLY A 6 13.80 -33.87 8.89
N ASP A 7 15.05 -33.70 9.35
CA ASP A 7 15.43 -32.53 10.13
C ASP A 7 15.23 -31.34 9.18
N VAL A 8 13.97 -30.91 9.05
CA VAL A 8 13.65 -29.63 8.44
C VAL A 8 14.03 -28.65 9.53
N ASP A 9 15.34 -28.37 9.58
CA ASP A 9 15.86 -27.12 10.07
C ASP A 9 15.15 -26.06 9.24
N VAL A 10 13.96 -25.67 9.70
CA VAL A 10 13.39 -24.39 9.39
C VAL A 10 14.36 -23.44 10.06
N VAL A 11 15.47 -23.17 9.37
CA VAL A 11 16.16 -21.90 9.49
C VAL A 11 15.04 -20.90 9.24
N GLU A 12 14.46 -20.40 10.34
CA GLU A 12 13.84 -19.09 10.31
C GLU A 12 14.94 -18.22 9.71
N GLU A 13 14.77 -17.85 8.45
CA GLU A 13 15.52 -16.75 7.88
C GLU A 13 15.25 -15.60 8.84
N GLU A 14 16.16 -15.38 9.78
CA GLU A 14 16.12 -14.24 10.66
C GLU A 14 16.28 -13.05 9.72
N THR A 15 15.14 -12.52 9.26
CA THR A 15 15.08 -11.26 8.55
C THR A 15 15.38 -10.20 9.60
N HIS A 16 16.66 -10.08 9.94
CA HIS A 16 17.22 -8.98 10.70
C HIS A 16 17.15 -7.75 9.80
N PHE A 17 15.95 -7.18 9.70
CA PHE A 17 15.84 -5.79 9.33
C PHE A 17 16.62 -5.01 10.38
N ASN A 18 17.85 -4.62 10.03
CA ASN A 18 18.62 -3.67 10.79
C ASN A 18 17.72 -2.45 11.08
N SER A 19 17.79 -1.94 12.31
CA SER A 19 16.92 -0.85 12.77
C SER A 19 16.94 0.37 11.84
N ALA A 20 18.04 0.64 11.12
CA ALA A 20 18.11 1.68 10.10
C ALA A 20 17.31 1.35 8.83
N SER A 21 17.34 0.12 8.34
CA SER A 21 16.53 -0.32 7.19
C SER A 21 15.02 -0.25 7.51
N ALA A 22 14.63 -0.61 8.74
CA ALA A 22 13.25 -0.45 9.20
C ALA A 22 12.82 1.03 9.26
N GLN A 23 13.69 1.93 9.74
CA GLN A 23 13.40 3.38 9.77
C GLN A 23 13.27 3.99 8.37
N ILE A 24 14.10 3.55 7.41
CA ILE A 24 13.98 3.99 6.01
C ILE A 24 12.64 3.57 5.44
N LEU A 25 12.27 2.29 5.60
CA LEU A 25 11.00 1.77 5.11
C LEU A 25 9.79 2.49 5.72
N ILE A 26 9.84 2.80 7.02
CA ILE A 26 8.78 3.59 7.69
C ILE A 26 8.64 4.98 7.05
N ARG A 27 9.74 5.65 6.70
CA ARG A 27 9.71 6.96 6.03
C ARG A 27 9.14 6.86 4.62
N GLU A 28 9.53 5.84 3.87
CA GLU A 28 9.01 5.61 2.51
C GLU A 28 7.50 5.35 2.54
N ILE A 29 7.02 4.52 3.47
CA ILE A 29 5.59 4.27 3.67
C ILE A 29 4.87 5.58 4.04
N MET A 30 5.45 6.41 4.90
CA MET A 30 4.85 7.68 5.30
C MET A 30 4.71 8.66 4.12
N VAL A 31 5.74 8.78 3.27
CA VAL A 31 5.70 9.60 2.06
C VAL A 31 4.66 9.06 1.07
N TYR A 32 4.66 7.74 0.84
CA TYR A 32 3.68 7.10 -0.04
C TYR A 32 2.25 7.31 0.44
N ASN A 33 1.99 7.24 1.74
CA ASN A 33 0.68 7.53 2.31
C ASN A 33 0.23 8.97 2.03
N GLN A 34 1.14 9.95 2.09
CA GLN A 34 0.83 11.34 1.73
C GLN A 34 0.47 11.46 0.23
N ASP A 35 1.20 10.79 -0.65
CA ASP A 35 0.90 10.78 -2.08
C ASP A 35 -0.45 10.12 -2.37
N LEU A 36 -0.80 9.05 -1.66
CA LEU A 36 -2.11 8.41 -1.74
C LEU A 36 -3.25 9.36 -1.35
N GLU A 37 -3.10 10.12 -0.27
CA GLU A 37 -4.10 11.11 0.15
C GLU A 37 -4.28 12.21 -0.91
N MET A 38 -3.19 12.67 -1.55
CA MET A 38 -3.28 13.62 -2.65
C MET A 38 -4.04 13.04 -3.85
N VAL A 39 -3.81 11.78 -4.22
CA VAL A 39 -4.53 11.12 -5.31
C VAL A 39 -6.02 10.97 -4.97
N LYS A 40 -6.36 10.58 -3.74
CA LYS A 40 -7.76 10.51 -3.26
C LYS A 40 -8.46 11.85 -3.36
N GLN A 41 -7.80 12.95 -3.00
CA GLN A 41 -8.38 14.29 -3.11
C GLN A 41 -8.65 14.66 -4.58
N LYS A 42 -7.69 14.39 -5.48
CA LYS A 42 -7.88 14.64 -6.92
C LYS A 42 -9.04 13.84 -7.51
N ILE A 43 -9.22 12.58 -7.09
CA ILE A 43 -10.35 11.75 -7.50
C ILE A 43 -11.67 12.37 -7.01
N THR A 44 -11.73 12.76 -5.73
CA THR A 44 -12.91 13.41 -5.14
C THR A 44 -13.29 14.69 -5.90
N ASP A 45 -12.30 15.51 -6.27
CA ASP A 45 -12.51 16.73 -7.04
C ASP A 45 -13.07 16.44 -8.45
N VAL A 46 -12.54 15.42 -9.12
CA VAL A 46 -13.04 14.98 -10.44
C VAL A 46 -14.47 14.45 -10.33
N GLN A 47 -14.76 13.62 -9.32
CA GLN A 47 -16.11 13.10 -9.06
C GLN A 47 -17.11 14.24 -8.87
N LYS A 48 -16.76 15.25 -8.06
CA LYS A 48 -17.61 16.43 -7.85
C LYS A 48 -17.88 17.19 -9.14
N LYS A 49 -16.86 17.39 -9.98
CA LYS A 49 -17.01 18.03 -11.29
C LYS A 49 -17.95 17.23 -12.21
N MET A 50 -17.82 15.90 -12.24
CA MET A 50 -18.70 15.04 -13.03
C MET A 50 -20.14 15.12 -12.56
N THR A 51 -20.38 15.09 -11.25
CA THR A 51 -21.73 15.27 -10.68
C THR A 51 -22.35 16.59 -11.11
N ASN A 52 -21.58 17.69 -11.08
CA ASN A 52 -22.07 18.99 -11.54
C ASN A 52 -22.43 18.98 -13.04
N VAL A 53 -21.65 18.31 -13.89
CA VAL A 53 -21.95 18.19 -15.32
C VAL A 53 -23.25 17.40 -15.52
N ILE A 54 -23.44 16.29 -14.81
CA ILE A 54 -24.66 15.48 -14.87
C ILE A 54 -25.89 16.29 -14.42
N ASP A 55 -25.78 17.05 -13.32
CA ASP A 55 -26.86 17.92 -12.82
C ASP A 55 -27.27 18.97 -13.86
N VAL A 56 -26.30 19.62 -14.52
CA VAL A 56 -26.59 20.60 -15.58
C VAL A 56 -27.29 19.93 -16.77
N LEU A 57 -26.81 18.76 -17.21
CA LEU A 57 -27.42 18.05 -18.34
C LEU A 57 -28.83 17.55 -18.03
N GLY A 58 -29.12 17.14 -16.80
CA GLY A 58 -30.46 16.69 -16.39
C GLY A 58 -31.50 17.81 -16.27
N ARG A 59 -31.07 19.08 -16.30
CA ARG A 59 -31.96 20.26 -16.29
C ARG A 59 -32.33 20.75 -17.69
N ILE A 60 -31.69 20.23 -18.74
CA ILE A 60 -32.02 20.49 -20.15
C ILE A 60 -33.11 19.51 -20.58
#